data_AF-A0A3N0IPQ1-F1
#
_entry.id   AF-A0A3N0IPQ1-F1
#
_cell.length_a   1.000
_cell.length_b   1.000
_cell.length_c   1.000
_cell.angle_alpha   90.00
_cell.angle_beta   90.00
_cell.angle_gamma   90.00
#
_symmetry.space_group_name_H-M   'P 1'
#
loop_
_entity.id
_entity.type
_entity.pdbx_description
1 polymer ?
#
loop_
_entity_poly.entity_id
_entity_poly.type
_entity_poly.pdbx_seq_one_letter_code
_entity_poly.pdbx_strand_id
1 'polypeptide(L)' 'NMDGRFTALPGATAPPSALIVDDVYTTGATLFAASDAVRAAGARTVRCLTFARVL' A
#
# COMPACT_ATOMS: atom_id res chain seq x y z
N ASN A 1 -4.60 -13.97 1.75
CA ASN A 1 -3.42 -14.00 2.63
C ASN A 1 -2.37 -13.07 2.03
N MET A 2 -2.22 -11.84 2.55
CA MET A 2 -1.28 -10.82 2.04
C MET A 2 -0.35 -10.28 3.12
N ASP A 3 -0.45 -10.80 4.34
CA ASP A 3 0.37 -10.35 5.46
C ASP A 3 1.86 -10.63 5.17
N GLY A 4 2.71 -9.63 5.42
CA GLY A 4 4.16 -9.68 5.14
C GLY A 4 4.56 -9.86 3.67
N ARG A 5 3.64 -9.75 2.70
CA ARG A 5 3.95 -9.93 1.27
C ARG A 5 4.65 -8.73 0.63
N PHE A 6 4.52 -7.56 1.24
CA PHE A 6 5.26 -6.36 0.85
C PHE A 6 6.25 -5.99 1.92
N THR A 7 7.47 -5.67 1.51
CA THR A 7 8.50 -5.10 2.38
C THR A 7 9.28 -4.07 1.58
N ALA A 8 9.77 -3.03 2.25
CA ALA A 8 10.70 -2.12 1.63
C ALA A 8 12.01 -2.83 1.32
N LEU A 9 12.65 -2.44 0.21
CA LEU A 9 13.99 -2.92 -0.10
C LEU A 9 14.97 -2.45 0.99
N PRO A 10 16.03 -3.22 1.29
CA PRO A 10 17.05 -2.79 2.25
C PRO A 10 17.60 -1.40 1.92
N GLY A 11 17.57 -0.48 2.90
CA GLY A 11 18.01 0.90 2.74
C GLY A 11 17.04 1.83 2.01
N ALA A 12 15.89 1.34 1.52
CA ALA A 12 14.86 2.19 0.95
C ALA A 12 14.09 2.95 2.04
N THR A 13 13.72 4.18 1.72
CA THR A 13 12.85 5.02 2.56
C THR A 13 11.66 5.50 1.74
N ALA A 14 10.52 5.65 2.39
CA ALA A 14 9.33 6.21 1.76
C ALA A 14 9.26 7.72 2.00
N PRO A 15 8.70 8.49 1.04
CA PRO A 15 8.39 9.89 1.26
C PRO A 15 7.37 10.05 2.40
N PRO A 16 7.29 11.23 3.04
CA PRO A 16 6.30 11.49 4.10
C PRO A 16 4.84 11.22 3.73
N SER A 17 4.52 11.33 2.43
CA SER A 17 3.19 11.11 1.89
C SER A 17 3.29 10.17 0.69
N ALA A 18 2.55 9.06 0.73
CA ALA A 18 2.47 8.07 -0.34
C ALA A 18 1.03 7.93 -0.87
N LEU A 19 0.89 7.78 -2.18
CA LEU A 19 -0.33 7.35 -2.85
C LEU A 19 -0.10 5.95 -3.41
N ILE A 20 -0.83 4.97 -2.91
CA ILE A 20 -0.85 3.61 -3.45
C ILE A 20 -1.98 3.54 -4.47
N VAL A 21 -1.67 3.05 -5.66
CA VAL A 21 -2.63 2.86 -6.75
C VAL A 21 -2.77 1.38 -7.03
N ASP A 22 -4.00 0.89 -7.04
CA ASP A 22 -4.33 -0.50 -7.36
C ASP A 22 -5.50 -0.54 -8.36
N ASP A 23 -5.63 -1.61 -9.13
CA ASP A 23 -6.65 -1.67 -10.18
C ASP A 23 -8.06 -1.83 -9.58
N VAL A 24 -8.28 -2.76 -8.67
CA VAL A 24 -9.59 -3.07 -8.07
C VAL A 24 -9.50 -3.34 -6.57
N TYR A 25 -10.40 -2.72 -5.81
CA TYR A 25 -10.59 -2.99 -4.39
C TYR A 25 -11.64 -4.08 -4.15
N THR A 26 -11.21 -5.19 -3.56
CA THR A 26 -12.10 -6.25 -3.08
C THR A 26 -12.13 -6.28 -1.54
N THR A 27 -11.32 -7.12 -0.91
CA THR A 27 -11.17 -7.19 0.56
C THR A 27 -10.20 -6.13 1.09
N GLY A 28 -9.49 -5.43 0.21
CA GLY A 28 -8.44 -4.48 0.55
C GLY A 28 -7.12 -5.10 1.02
N ALA A 29 -7.00 -6.43 1.07
CA ALA A 29 -5.82 -7.11 1.62
C ALA A 29 -4.50 -6.64 0.97
N THR A 30 -4.49 -6.40 -0.35
CA THR A 30 -3.32 -5.88 -1.07
C THR A 30 -2.97 -4.46 -0.61
N LEU A 31 -3.96 -3.55 -0.61
CA LEU A 31 -3.76 -2.15 -0.21
C LEU A 31 -3.31 -2.03 1.24
N PHE A 32 -3.85 -2.83 2.16
CA PHE A 32 -3.44 -2.82 3.56
C PHE A 32 -1.99 -3.28 3.72
N ALA A 33 -1.62 -4.42 3.14
CA ALA A 33 -0.25 -4.92 3.21
C ALA A 33 0.77 -3.95 2.57
N ALA A 34 0.43 -3.34 1.43
CA ALA A 34 1.27 -2.33 0.80
C ALA A 34 1.37 -1.05 1.64
N SER A 35 0.27 -0.63 2.28
CA SER A 35 0.24 0.53 3.18
C SER A 35 1.15 0.32 4.39
N ASP A 36 1.16 -0.88 4.96
CA ASP A 36 2.00 -1.20 6.11
C ASP A 36 3.48 -1.23 5.72
N ALA A 37 3.82 -1.75 4.54
CA ALA A 37 5.18 -1.72 4.03
C ALA A 37 5.72 -0.29 3.85
N VAL A 38 4.93 0.63 3.27
CA VAL A 38 5.38 2.02 3.09
C VAL A 38 5.39 2.81 4.40
N ARG A 39 4.51 2.48 5.36
CA ARG A 39 4.57 3.03 6.73
C ARG A 39 5.83 2.60 7.45
N ALA A 40 6.17 1.32 7.39
CA ALA A 40 7.41 0.79 7.94
C ALA A 40 8.65 1.45 7.32
N ALA A 41 8.56 1.87 6.05
CA ALA A 41 9.60 2.62 5.36
C ALA A 41 9.62 4.14 5.65
N GLY A 42 8.72 4.65 6.50
CA GLY A 42 8.72 6.05 6.97
C GLY A 42 7.60 6.95 6.45
N ALA A 43 6.65 6.44 5.67
CA ALA A 43 5.50 7.24 5.23
C ALA A 43 4.57 7.57 6.41
N ARG A 44 4.25 8.86 6.59
CA ARG A 44 3.33 9.34 7.65
C ARG A 44 1.89 9.39 7.16
N THR A 45 1.70 9.79 5.91
CA THR A 45 0.39 9.83 5.26
C THR A 45 0.36 8.80 4.13
N VAL A 46 -0.61 7.89 4.18
CA VAL A 46 -0.83 6.92 3.11
C VAL A 46 -2.26 7.07 2.62
N ARG A 47 -2.43 7.37 1.34
CA ARG A 47 -3.71 7.37 0.64
C ARG A 47 -3.73 6.22 -0.34
N CYS A 48 -4.90 5.66 -0.59
CA CYS A 48 -5.08 4.65 -1.61
C CYS A 48 -6.07 5.14 -2.66
N LEU A 49 -5.77 4.89 -3.93
CA LEU A 49 -6.64 5.10 -5.07
C LEU A 49 -6.84 3.76 -5.76
N THR A 50 -8.09 3.45 -6.09
CA THR A 50 -8.43 2.23 -6.80
C THR A 50 -9.59 2.50 -7.74
N PHE A 51 -9.67 1.75 -8.84
CA PHE A 51 -10.86 1.77 -9.67
C PHE A 51 -11.88 0.77 -9.12
N ALA A 52 -13.10 1.22 -8.91
CA ALA A 52 -14.20 0.31 -8.61
C ALA A 52 -14.80 -0.17 -9.93
N ARG A 53 -14.61 -1.46 -10.27
CA ARG A 53 -15.37 -2.09 -11.36
C ARG A 53 -16.63 -2.72 -10.77
N VAL A 54 -17.76 -2.09 -10.99
CA VAL A 54 -19.08 -2.66 -10.71
C VAL A 54 -19.55 -3.42 -11.96
N LEU A 55 -20.05 -4.63 -11.78
CA LEU A 55 -20.78 -5.40 -12.80
C LEU A 55 -22.28 -5.20 -12.60
#